data_AF-A0A1F5ZSP5-F1
#
_entry.id   AF-A0A1F5ZSP5-F1
#
_cell.length_a   1.000
_cell.length_b   1.000
_cell.length_c   1.000
_cell.angle_alpha   90.00
_cell.angle_beta   90.00
_cell.angle_gamma   90.00
#
_symmetry.space_group_name_H-M   'P 1'
#
loop_
_entity.id
_entity.type
_entity.pdbx_description
1 polymer ?
#
loop_
_entity_poly.entity_id
_entity_poly.type
_entity_poly.pdbx_seq_one_letter_code
_entity_poly.pdbx_strand_id
1 'polypeptide(L)'
;MLSQVEASKSIIYQGENSSFVTFRKMTEAEINFFLDRTDYRRFAAAYILVSSQDFITRVEGSLSNVIGLPLEDVIPVLKKENLL
;
A
#
# COMPACT_ATOMS: atom_id res chain seq x y z
N MET A 1 32.69 -9.89 37.43
CA MET A 1 32.48 -9.97 35.98
C MET A 1 31.00 -10.26 35.74
N LEU A 2 30.18 -9.21 35.65
CA LEU A 2 28.77 -9.31 35.27
C LEU A 2 28.59 -8.26 34.17
N SER A 3 28.68 -8.71 32.93
CA SER A 3 28.42 -7.89 31.74
C SER A 3 26.93 -7.56 31.72
N GLN A 4 26.59 -6.30 31.92
CA GLN A 4 25.24 -5.81 31.69
C GLN A 4 24.93 -5.94 30.20
N VAL A 5 23.98 -6.81 29.86
CA VAL A 5 23.34 -6.80 28.56
C VAL A 5 22.37 -5.63 28.60
N GLU A 6 22.82 -4.46 28.15
CA GLU A 6 21.92 -3.33 27.90
C GLU A 6 20.85 -3.78 26.89
N ALA A 7 19.59 -3.77 27.30
CA ALA A 7 18.48 -4.06 26.41
C ALA A 7 18.52 -3.06 25.25
N SER A 8 18.68 -3.57 24.02
CA SER A 8 18.63 -2.76 22.80
C SER A 8 17.33 -1.95 22.79
N LYS A 9 17.46 -0.62 22.81
CA LYS A 9 16.32 0.30 22.79
C LYS A 9 15.61 0.16 21.45
N SER A 10 14.40 -0.37 21.45
CA SER A 10 13.58 -0.46 20.24
C SER A 10 12.99 0.91 19.90
N ILE A 11 13.22 1.39 18.68
CA ILE A 11 12.62 2.62 18.16
C ILE A 11 11.42 2.22 17.31
N ILE A 12 10.24 2.80 17.60
CA ILE A 12 9.02 2.57 16.84
C ILE A 12 8.72 3.81 16.01
N TYR A 13 8.62 3.63 14.69
CA TYR A 13 8.16 4.64 13.76
C TYR A 13 6.72 4.34 13.36
N GLN A 14 5.86 5.36 13.38
CA GLN A 14 4.47 5.27 12.95
C GLN A 14 4.14 6.49 12.08
N GLY A 15 3.39 6.25 11.00
CA GLY A 15 2.91 7.29 10.09
C GLY A 15 1.63 6.82 9.39
N GLU A 16 0.91 7.77 8.82
CA GLU A 16 -0.28 7.53 8.00
C GLU A 16 -0.13 8.25 6.66
N ASN A 17 -0.68 7.66 5.61
CA ASN A 17 -0.68 8.25 4.27
C ASN A 17 -2.05 8.02 3.63
N SER A 18 -2.58 9.03 2.95
CA SER A 18 -3.85 8.96 2.25
C SER A 18 -3.64 9.21 0.76
N SER A 19 -4.35 8.47 -0.06
CA SER A 19 -4.33 8.63 -1.52
C SER A 19 -5.72 8.42 -2.08
N PHE A 20 -6.08 9.19 -3.10
CA PHE A 20 -7.41 9.18 -3.70
C PHE A 20 -7.35 8.49 -5.05
N VAL A 21 -8.16 7.45 -5.21
CA VAL A 21 -8.28 6.69 -6.47
C VAL A 21 -9.65 6.98 -7.07
N THR A 22 -9.65 7.58 -8.25
CA THR A 22 -10.89 7.88 -8.98
C THR A 22 -11.16 6.79 -9.99
N PHE A 23 -12.33 6.16 -9.86
CA PHE A 23 -12.84 5.20 -10.85
C PHE A 23 -13.80 5.92 -11.81
N ARG A 24 -13.79 5.51 -13.08
CA ARG A 24 -14.93 5.80 -13.96
C ARG A 24 -16.12 4.96 -13.56
N LYS A 25 -17.30 5.33 -14.05
CA LYS A 25 -18.47 4.47 -13.97
C LYS A 25 -18.20 3.17 -14.74
N MET A 26 -18.51 2.05 -14.10
CA MET A 26 -18.42 0.72 -14.68
C MET A 26 -19.83 0.19 -14.97
N THR A 27 -19.94 -0.59 -16.03
CA THR A 27 -21.13 -1.41 -16.31
C THR A 27 -21.08 -2.70 -15.50
N GLU A 28 -22.23 -3.34 -15.31
CA GLU A 28 -22.31 -4.64 -14.64
C GLU A 28 -21.49 -5.72 -15.37
N ALA A 29 -21.45 -5.68 -16.71
CA ALA A 29 -20.64 -6.59 -17.51
C ALA A 29 -19.13 -6.42 -17.24
N GLU A 30 -18.65 -5.19 -17.09
CA GLU A 30 -17.24 -4.90 -16.75
C GLU A 30 -16.89 -5.34 -15.33
N ILE A 31 -17.81 -5.14 -14.38
CA ILE A 31 -17.65 -5.62 -13.00
C ILE A 31 -17.53 -7.14 -13.01
N ASN A 32 -18.48 -7.85 -13.62
CA ASN A 32 -18.46 -9.32 -13.67
C ASN A 32 -17.21 -9.84 -14.40
N PHE A 33 -16.83 -9.20 -15.51
CA PHE A 33 -15.61 -9.54 -16.25
C PHE A 33 -14.35 -9.47 -15.37
N PHE A 34 -14.26 -8.44 -14.52
CA PHE A 34 -13.16 -8.27 -13.57
C PHE A 34 -13.18 -9.31 -12.45
N LEU A 35 -14.35 -9.55 -11.84
CA LEU A 35 -14.51 -10.50 -10.74
C LEU A 35 -14.20 -11.94 -11.18
N ASP A 36 -14.53 -12.31 -12.42
CA ASP A 36 -14.24 -13.65 -12.98
C ASP A 36 -12.74 -13.91 -13.20
N ARG A 37 -11.92 -12.85 -13.28
CA ARG A 37 -10.51 -12.93 -13.69
C ARG A 37 -9.53 -12.57 -12.59
N THR A 38 -10.02 -12.09 -11.45
CA THR A 38 -9.18 -11.64 -10.34
C THR A 38 -9.57 -12.36 -9.07
N ASP A 39 -8.59 -12.63 -8.20
CA ASP A 39 -8.90 -13.08 -6.84
C ASP A 39 -9.17 -11.87 -5.93
N TYR A 40 -10.19 -11.09 -6.30
CA TYR A 40 -10.54 -9.82 -5.67
C TYR A 40 -10.82 -9.94 -4.17
N ARG A 41 -11.21 -11.13 -3.70
CA ARG A 41 -11.52 -11.42 -2.30
C ARG A 41 -10.33 -11.30 -1.35
N ARG A 42 -9.10 -11.29 -1.88
CA ARG A 42 -7.88 -11.08 -1.11
C ARG A 42 -7.56 -9.61 -0.88
N PHE A 43 -8.33 -8.70 -1.48
CA PHE A 43 -8.11 -7.26 -1.42
C PHE A 43 -9.31 -6.56 -0.77
N ALA A 44 -9.01 -5.58 0.09
CA ALA A 44 -10.05 -4.73 0.66
C ALA A 44 -10.79 -3.99 -0.45
N ALA A 45 -12.11 -3.87 -0.32
CA ALA A 45 -12.99 -3.27 -1.33
C ALA A 45 -12.95 -3.93 -2.72
N ALA A 46 -12.50 -5.18 -2.82
CA ALA A 46 -12.60 -6.01 -4.03
C ALA A 46 -11.89 -5.44 -5.27
N TYR A 47 -10.79 -4.70 -5.11
CA TYR A 47 -9.98 -4.25 -6.24
C TYR A 47 -8.48 -4.27 -5.93
N ILE A 48 -7.66 -4.34 -6.99
CA ILE A 48 -6.20 -4.19 -6.91
C ILE A 48 -5.77 -3.22 -8.02
N LEU A 49 -4.95 -2.23 -7.66
CA LEU A 49 -4.50 -1.18 -8.58
C LEU A 49 -4.00 -1.72 -9.93
N VAL A 50 -3.16 -2.76 -9.89
CA VAL A 50 -2.53 -3.34 -11.09
C VAL A 50 -3.53 -3.98 -12.05
N SER A 51 -4.57 -4.65 -11.55
CA SER A 51 -5.57 -5.31 -12.38
C SER A 51 -6.79 -4.44 -12.70
N SER A 52 -6.92 -3.28 -12.05
CA SER A 52 -8.06 -2.36 -12.21
C SER A 52 -7.72 -1.11 -13.03
N GLN A 53 -6.57 -1.08 -13.72
CA GLN A 53 -6.10 0.11 -14.45
C GLN A 53 -7.10 0.62 -15.50
N ASP A 54 -7.86 -0.27 -16.14
CA ASP A 54 -8.88 0.08 -17.14
C ASP A 54 -10.09 0.84 -16.56
N PHE A 55 -10.24 0.82 -15.23
CA PHE A 55 -11.33 1.48 -14.50
C PHE A 55 -10.86 2.74 -13.76
N ILE A 56 -9.57 2.86 -13.50
CA ILE A 56 -9.00 3.98 -12.75
C ILE A 56 -8.68 5.12 -13.72
N THR A 57 -9.27 6.28 -13.47
CA THR A 57 -9.07 7.48 -14.30
C THR A 57 -8.06 8.45 -13.72
N ARG A 58 -7.85 8.40 -12.40
CA ARG A 58 -6.90 9.27 -11.71
C ARG A 58 -6.47 8.67 -10.38
N VAL A 59 -5.21 8.85 -10.03
CA VAL A 59 -4.69 8.64 -8.67
C VAL A 59 -4.05 9.94 -8.21
N GLU A 60 -4.47 10.44 -7.05
CA GLU A 60 -3.91 11.62 -6.40
C GLU A 60 -3.23 11.19 -5.10
N GLY A 61 -1.93 11.44 -4.99
CA GLY A 61 -1.10 10.95 -3.89
C GLY A 61 -0.15 9.84 -4.32
N SER A 62 0.03 8.85 -3.47
CA SER A 62 1.06 7.82 -3.57
C SER A 62 0.55 6.53 -4.22
N LEU A 63 1.16 6.14 -5.34
CA LEU A 63 0.87 4.83 -5.95
C LEU A 63 1.32 3.67 -5.05
N SER A 64 2.47 3.82 -4.38
CA SER A 64 3.02 2.78 -3.51
C SER A 64 2.13 2.57 -2.27
N ASN A 65 1.56 3.64 -1.73
CA ASN A 65 0.54 3.58 -0.68
C ASN A 65 -0.70 2.79 -1.12
N VAL A 66 -1.26 3.10 -2.30
CA VAL A 66 -2.44 2.39 -2.82
C VAL A 66 -2.17 0.89 -3.04
N ILE A 67 -0.94 0.53 -3.41
CA ILE A 67 -0.51 -0.87 -3.51
C ILE A 67 -0.41 -1.51 -2.12
N GLY A 68 0.00 -0.76 -1.10
CA GLY A 68 -0.02 -1.18 0.31
C GLY A 68 1.19 -0.76 1.15
N LEU A 69 2.16 -0.03 0.61
CA LEU A 69 3.30 0.47 1.38
C LEU A 69 3.82 1.81 0.82
N PRO A 70 3.64 2.94 1.54
CA PRO A 70 4.13 4.25 1.10
C PRO A 70 5.66 4.34 1.15
N LEU A 71 6.32 3.97 0.07
CA LEU A 71 7.79 3.88 -0.01
C LEU A 71 8.49 5.22 0.24
N GLU A 72 7.87 6.33 -0.19
CA GLU A 72 8.34 7.70 0.07
C GLU A 72 8.43 8.04 1.55
N ASP A 73 7.60 7.41 2.40
CA ASP A 73 7.62 7.61 3.85
C ASP A 73 8.57 6.61 4.53
N VAL A 74 8.60 5.36 4.03
CA VAL A 74 9.37 4.26 4.63
C VAL A 74 10.87 4.34 4.30
N ILE A 75 11.23 4.66 3.06
CA ILE A 75 12.64 4.71 2.62
C ILE A 75 13.48 5.69 3.45
N PRO A 76 13.03 6.93 3.75
CA PRO A 76 13.77 7.84 4.62
C PRO A 76 14.01 7.29 6.02
N VAL A 77 13.02 6.58 6.59
CA VAL A 77 13.14 5.93 7.91
C VAL A 77 14.19 4.83 7.86
N LEU A 78 14.14 3.94 6.86
CA LEU A 78 15.12 2.87 6.72
C LEU A 78 16.55 3.39 6.54
N LYS A 79 16.74 4.43 5.72
CA LYS A 79 18.04 5.08 5.54
C LYS A 79 18.56 5.71 6.83
N LYS A 80 17.68 6.38 7.60
CA LYS A 80 18.05 6.99 8.89
C LYS A 80 18.57 5.95 9.89
N GLU A 81 18.00 4.75 9.87
CA GLU A 81 18.40 3.65 10.74
C GLU A 81 19.52 2.77 10.15
N ASN A 82 20.08 3.14 8.99
CA ASN A 82 21.09 2.37 8.25
C ASN A 82 20.64 0.93 7.90
N LEU A 83 19.36 0.76 7.59
CA LEU A 83 18.76 -0.51 7.15
C LEU A 83 18.61 -0.60 5.62
N LEU A 84 18.95 0.48 4.90
CA LEU A 84 18.95 0.59 3.44
C LEU A 84 20.09 1.51 2.97
#